data_AF-A0A534P882-F1
#
_entry.id   AF-A0A534P882-F1
#
_cell.length_a   1.000
_cell.length_b   1.000
_cell.length_c   1.000
_cell.angle_alpha   90.00
_cell.angle_beta   90.00
_cell.angle_gamma   90.00
#
_symmetry.space_group_name_H-M   'P 1'
#
loop_
_entity.id
_entity.type
_entity.pdbx_description
1 polymer ?
#
loop_
_entity_poly.entity_id
_entity_poly.type
_entity_poly.pdbx_seq_one_letter_code
_entity_poly.pdbx_strand_id
1 'polypeptide(L)'
;MKHIQPEQLLVGRSPPRKDGADKVTGRARYLDDLTYPGQLWGRTVRSHVAHGRIREIVWDAQFDWGDIVRVTAADIPGENVVHLIEDDQPMLAADVVRHREEPIALLACADREKLEEALTHVRVEIEELEPVLDPLQSTHVFKAYRIEQA
;
A
#
# COMPACT_ATOMS: atom_id res chain seq x y z
N MET A 1 -38.04 14.65 -26.10
CA MET A 1 -36.57 14.88 -26.17
C MET A 1 -36.31 16.35 -25.94
N LYS A 2 -35.39 16.72 -25.03
CA LYS A 2 -35.02 18.14 -24.85
C LYS A 2 -34.12 18.55 -26.03
N HIS A 3 -34.52 19.58 -26.78
CA HIS A 3 -33.64 20.22 -27.76
C HIS A 3 -32.48 20.87 -27.01
N ILE A 4 -31.26 20.40 -27.29
CA ILE A 4 -30.02 21.04 -26.83
C ILE A 4 -29.65 22.08 -27.88
N GLN A 5 -29.51 23.33 -27.47
CA GLN A 5 -29.14 24.41 -28.39
C GLN A 5 -27.65 24.31 -28.76
N PRO A 6 -27.23 24.68 -29.98
CA PRO A 6 -25.84 24.53 -30.45
C PRO A 6 -24.79 25.20 -29.55
N GLU A 7 -25.13 26.34 -28.94
CA GLU A 7 -24.30 27.08 -27.99
C GLU A 7 -24.09 26.34 -26.65
N GLN A 8 -24.88 25.31 -26.37
CA GLN A 8 -24.75 24.44 -25.20
C GLN A 8 -23.89 23.21 -25.47
N LEU A 9 -23.41 23.01 -26.71
CA LEU A 9 -22.51 21.91 -27.08
C LEU A 9 -21.06 22.24 -26.67
N LEU A 10 -20.61 21.60 -25.59
CA LEU A 10 -19.25 21.76 -25.05
C LEU A 10 -18.21 20.82 -25.71
N VAL A 11 -18.66 19.86 -26.54
CA VAL A 11 -17.77 18.93 -27.25
C VAL A 11 -16.90 19.71 -28.25
N GLY A 12 -15.59 19.50 -28.20
CA GLY A 12 -14.62 20.22 -29.03
C GLY A 12 -14.25 21.63 -28.53
N ARG A 13 -14.71 22.03 -27.35
CA ARG A 13 -14.33 23.29 -26.67
C ARG A 13 -13.34 23.01 -25.54
N SER A 14 -12.70 24.06 -25.03
CA SER A 14 -11.81 24.02 -23.86
C SER A 14 -12.45 24.72 -22.64
N PRO A 15 -13.55 24.19 -22.07
CA PRO A 15 -14.15 24.78 -20.88
C PRO A 15 -13.22 24.66 -19.67
N PRO A 16 -13.30 25.58 -18.70
CA PRO A 16 -12.54 25.44 -17.46
C PRO A 16 -12.92 24.16 -16.73
N ARG A 17 -11.93 23.53 -16.08
CA ARG A 17 -12.15 22.35 -15.25
C ARG A 17 -13.05 22.70 -14.06
N LYS A 18 -14.06 21.87 -13.81
CA LYS A 18 -15.01 22.05 -12.69
C LYS A 18 -14.31 22.12 -11.32
N ASP A 19 -13.28 21.31 -11.14
CA ASP A 19 -12.48 21.22 -9.91
C ASP A 19 -11.28 22.20 -9.88
N GLY A 20 -11.06 22.96 -10.96
CA GLY A 20 -9.85 23.75 -11.13
C GLY A 20 -9.70 24.85 -10.10
N ALA A 21 -10.76 25.64 -9.87
CA ALA A 21 -10.73 26.77 -8.95
C ALA A 21 -10.44 26.33 -7.50
N ASP A 22 -11.03 25.23 -7.05
CA ASP A 22 -10.84 24.75 -5.68
C ASP A 22 -9.45 24.18 -5.45
N LYS A 23 -8.88 23.52 -6.46
CA LYS A 23 -7.50 22.99 -6.40
C LYS A 23 -6.46 24.10 -6.33
N VAL A 24 -6.61 25.18 -7.09
CA VAL A 24 -5.63 26.29 -7.10
C VAL A 24 -5.80 27.27 -5.94
N THR A 25 -6.87 27.13 -5.15
CA THR A 25 -7.14 27.98 -3.98
C THR A 25 -7.01 27.26 -2.65
N GLY A 26 -6.66 25.96 -2.66
CA GLY A 26 -6.58 25.14 -1.45
C GLY A 26 -7.94 24.81 -0.83
N ARG A 27 -9.05 25.04 -1.53
CA ARG A 27 -10.40 24.66 -1.05
C ARG A 27 -10.73 23.19 -1.30
N ALA A 28 -10.08 22.56 -2.27
CA ALA A 28 -10.24 21.13 -2.52
C ALA A 28 -9.65 20.34 -1.34
N ARG A 29 -10.47 19.50 -0.71
CA ARG A 29 -10.05 18.62 0.39
C ARG A 29 -9.61 17.26 -0.14
N TYR A 30 -8.49 16.77 0.36
CA TYR A 30 -7.94 15.43 0.14
C TYR A 30 -8.07 14.59 1.41
N LEU A 31 -7.75 13.29 1.32
CA LEU A 31 -7.92 12.35 2.45
C LEU A 31 -7.20 12.79 3.73
N ASP A 32 -6.00 13.36 3.60
CA ASP A 32 -5.20 13.80 4.75
C ASP A 32 -5.73 15.10 5.40
N ASP A 33 -6.63 15.84 4.71
CA ASP A 33 -7.31 17.03 5.24
C ASP A 33 -8.57 16.66 6.06
N LEU A 34 -8.89 15.37 6.18
CA LEU A 34 -10.07 14.87 6.88
C LEU A 34 -9.68 14.45 8.30
N THR A 35 -10.47 14.86 9.28
CA THR A 35 -10.32 14.42 10.68
C THR A 35 -11.64 13.88 11.19
N TYR A 36 -11.59 12.77 11.92
CA TYR A 36 -12.74 12.09 12.49
C TYR A 36 -12.57 11.88 13.99
N PRO A 37 -13.64 12.01 14.79
CA PRO A 37 -13.60 11.66 16.20
C PRO A 37 -13.19 10.19 16.39
N GLY A 38 -12.17 9.96 17.24
CA GLY A 38 -11.67 8.61 17.53
C GLY A 38 -10.84 7.97 16.43
N GLN A 39 -10.34 8.73 15.45
CA GLN A 39 -9.44 8.17 14.43
C GLN A 39 -8.14 7.64 15.04
N LEU A 40 -7.61 6.57 14.44
CA LEU A 40 -6.27 6.07 14.72
C LEU A 40 -5.33 6.47 13.58
N TRP A 41 -4.09 6.73 13.93
CA TRP A 41 -2.99 6.81 12.98
C TRP A 41 -2.49 5.39 12.71
N GLY A 42 -2.16 5.10 11.45
CA GLY A 42 -1.62 3.81 11.04
C GLY A 42 -0.17 3.92 10.55
N ARG A 43 0.67 2.93 10.86
CA ARG A 43 2.00 2.76 10.28
C ARG A 43 2.21 1.32 9.84
N THR A 44 3.05 1.14 8.83
CA THR A 44 3.37 -0.18 8.28
C THR A 44 4.80 -0.55 8.65
N VAL A 45 4.98 -1.72 9.24
CA VAL A 45 6.29 -2.38 9.38
C VAL A 45 6.58 -3.08 8.06
N ARG A 46 7.71 -2.76 7.44
CA ARG A 46 8.06 -3.20 6.09
C ARG A 46 9.38 -3.95 6.06
N SER A 47 9.56 -4.78 5.04
CA SER A 47 10.84 -5.45 4.81
C SER A 47 11.96 -4.46 4.48
N HIS A 48 13.14 -4.69 5.07
CA HIS A 48 14.39 -4.01 4.71
C HIS A 48 15.21 -4.76 3.65
N VAL A 49 14.84 -6.00 3.31
CA VAL A 49 15.56 -6.88 2.37
C VAL A 49 14.75 -7.12 1.09
N ALA A 50 15.44 -7.45 0.00
CA ALA A 50 14.81 -7.68 -1.30
C ALA A 50 14.11 -9.04 -1.42
N HIS A 51 14.63 -10.09 -0.79
CA HIS A 51 14.04 -11.42 -0.80
C HIS A 51 14.49 -12.14 0.46
N GLY A 52 13.58 -12.83 1.16
CA GLY A 52 13.95 -13.50 2.40
C GLY A 52 12.80 -14.19 3.10
N ARG A 53 13.12 -15.13 3.99
CA ARG A 53 12.14 -15.82 4.84
C ARG A 53 12.02 -15.10 6.18
N ILE A 54 10.80 -14.70 6.54
CA ILE A 54 10.51 -14.09 7.83
C ILE A 54 10.68 -15.19 8.90
N ARG A 55 11.52 -14.92 9.89
CA ARG A 55 11.73 -15.81 11.04
C ARG A 55 10.84 -15.41 12.21
N GLU A 56 10.86 -14.13 12.55
CA GLU A 56 10.09 -13.59 13.66
C GLU A 56 9.93 -12.06 13.53
N ILE A 57 8.84 -11.53 14.06
CA ILE A 57 8.68 -10.10 14.35
C ILE A 57 8.96 -9.90 15.84
N VAL A 58 10.07 -9.25 16.16
CA VAL A 58 10.50 -9.02 17.53
C VAL A 58 10.04 -7.64 17.98
N TRP A 59 9.26 -7.63 19.07
CA TRP A 59 8.78 -6.43 19.75
C TRP A 59 9.65 -6.17 20.96
N ASP A 60 10.21 -4.98 21.08
CA ASP A 60 10.97 -4.60 22.26
C ASP A 60 10.09 -4.66 23.51
N ALA A 61 10.45 -5.52 24.46
CA ALA A 61 9.71 -5.73 25.70
C ALA A 61 9.78 -4.53 26.67
N GLN A 62 10.72 -3.60 26.45
CA GLN A 62 10.85 -2.38 27.28
C GLN A 62 9.96 -1.24 26.80
N PHE A 63 9.45 -1.33 25.57
CA PHE A 63 8.56 -0.32 25.00
C PHE A 63 7.10 -0.58 25.41
N ASP A 64 6.35 0.49 25.68
CA ASP A 64 4.94 0.39 26.04
C ASP A 64 4.06 0.23 24.79
N TRP A 65 3.65 -1.01 24.52
CA TRP A 65 2.75 -1.37 23.44
C TRP A 65 1.26 -1.35 23.81
N GLY A 66 0.91 -0.99 25.06
CA GLY A 66 -0.42 -1.27 25.63
C GLY A 66 -1.61 -0.66 24.87
N ASP A 67 -1.41 0.49 24.23
CA ASP A 67 -2.41 1.22 23.43
C ASP A 67 -2.18 1.12 21.91
N ILE A 68 -1.18 0.34 21.46
CA ILE A 68 -0.86 0.13 20.06
C ILE A 68 -1.48 -1.18 19.60
N VAL A 69 -2.43 -1.07 18.68
CA VAL A 69 -2.96 -2.22 17.95
C VAL A 69 -1.88 -2.72 16.99
N ARG A 70 -1.56 -4.01 17.06
CA ARG A 70 -0.61 -4.69 16.17
C ARG A 70 -1.38 -5.72 15.36
N VAL A 71 -1.23 -5.67 14.04
CA VAL A 71 -1.91 -6.57 13.10
C VAL A 71 -0.86 -7.19 12.19
N THR A 72 -0.90 -8.50 12.06
CA THR A 72 -0.05 -9.32 11.20
C THR A 72 -0.91 -10.07 10.18
N ALA A 73 -0.27 -10.81 9.28
CA ALA A 73 -0.99 -11.69 8.35
C ALA A 73 -1.92 -12.70 9.06
N ALA A 74 -1.58 -13.12 10.30
CA ALA A 74 -2.39 -14.07 11.07
C ALA A 74 -3.73 -13.50 11.57
N ASP A 75 -3.86 -12.18 11.60
CA ASP A 75 -5.05 -11.47 12.07
C ASP A 75 -6.06 -11.21 10.93
N ILE A 76 -5.71 -11.57 9.70
CA ILE A 76 -6.59 -11.43 8.54
C ILE A 76 -7.65 -12.54 8.59
N PRO A 77 -8.95 -12.22 8.71
CA PRO A 77 -10.01 -13.21 8.90
C PRO A 77 -10.34 -14.04 7.64
N GLY A 78 -9.71 -13.72 6.51
CA GLY A 78 -9.93 -14.35 5.21
C GLY A 78 -8.62 -14.57 4.46
N GLU A 79 -8.69 -14.61 3.14
CA GLU A 79 -7.50 -14.79 2.32
C GLU A 79 -6.59 -13.56 2.38
N ASN A 80 -5.33 -13.78 2.70
CA ASN A 80 -4.30 -12.75 2.71
C ASN A 80 -3.78 -12.52 1.29
N VAL A 81 -4.61 -11.90 0.45
CA VAL A 81 -4.30 -11.64 -0.95
C VAL A 81 -4.92 -10.34 -1.44
N VAL A 82 -4.23 -9.66 -2.35
CA VAL A 82 -4.75 -8.50 -3.08
C VAL A 82 -5.18 -8.96 -4.47
N HIS A 83 -6.49 -9.05 -4.70
CA HIS A 83 -7.03 -9.44 -5.99
C HIS A 83 -6.86 -8.32 -7.03
N LEU A 84 -6.09 -8.58 -8.09
CA LEU A 84 -5.90 -7.63 -9.19
C LEU A 84 -5.97 -8.31 -10.57
N ILE A 85 -4.88 -8.92 -11.01
CA ILE A 85 -4.80 -9.70 -12.24
C ILE A 85 -4.61 -11.17 -11.86
N GLU A 86 -3.61 -11.43 -11.03
CA GLU A 86 -3.31 -12.72 -10.40
C GLU A 86 -3.40 -12.57 -8.88
N ASP A 87 -3.51 -13.70 -8.19
CA ASP A 87 -3.55 -13.81 -6.72
C ASP A 87 -2.13 -14.04 -6.17
N ASP A 88 -1.19 -13.18 -6.53
CA ASP A 88 0.25 -13.33 -6.27
C ASP A 88 0.82 -12.38 -5.19
N GLN A 89 0.00 -11.43 -4.73
CA GLN A 89 0.40 -10.40 -3.77
C GLN A 89 -0.35 -10.56 -2.44
N PRO A 90 0.36 -10.77 -1.32
CA PRO A 90 -0.29 -10.75 -0.01
C PRO A 90 -0.62 -9.32 0.42
N MET A 91 -1.60 -9.15 1.31
CA MET A 91 -1.82 -7.86 1.99
C MET A 91 -0.67 -7.57 2.97
N LEU A 92 -0.24 -8.60 3.71
CA LEU A 92 0.89 -8.58 4.64
C LEU A 92 1.72 -9.86 4.44
N ALA A 93 3.02 -9.77 4.22
CA ALA A 93 3.90 -10.92 4.11
C ALA A 93 3.90 -11.75 5.40
N ALA A 94 3.58 -13.04 5.29
CA ALA A 94 3.53 -13.98 6.41
C ALA A 94 4.85 -14.75 6.56
N ASP A 95 5.24 -15.46 5.50
CA ASP A 95 6.40 -16.37 5.55
C ASP A 95 7.61 -15.84 4.77
N VAL A 96 7.36 -15.16 3.66
CA VAL A 96 8.39 -14.76 2.69
C VAL A 96 8.13 -13.34 2.24
N VAL A 97 9.20 -12.56 2.23
CA VAL A 97 9.33 -11.28 1.56
C VAL A 97 9.91 -11.54 0.17
N ARG A 98 9.31 -10.96 -0.85
CA ARG A 98 9.62 -10.98 -2.28
C ARG A 98 10.19 -9.67 -2.81
N HIS A 99 10.03 -8.56 -2.07
CA HIS A 99 10.64 -7.28 -2.42
C HIS A 99 10.93 -6.42 -1.20
N ARG A 100 11.88 -5.49 -1.35
CA ARG A 100 12.13 -4.44 -0.34
C ARG A 100 10.87 -3.59 -0.18
N GLU A 101 10.59 -3.16 1.04
CA GLU A 101 9.38 -2.42 1.43
C GLU A 101 8.06 -3.22 1.40
N GLU A 102 8.10 -4.55 1.19
CA GLU A 102 6.89 -5.38 1.30
C GLU A 102 6.28 -5.25 2.71
N PRO A 103 4.97 -5.01 2.83
CA PRO A 103 4.29 -4.89 4.12
C PRO A 103 4.36 -6.19 4.92
N ILE A 104 4.65 -6.12 6.22
CA ILE A 104 4.74 -7.30 7.10
C ILE A 104 3.73 -7.21 8.25
N ALA A 105 3.61 -6.03 8.86
CA ALA A 105 2.64 -5.77 9.93
C ALA A 105 2.12 -4.33 9.87
N LEU A 106 0.99 -4.10 10.53
CA LEU A 106 0.41 -2.78 10.72
C LEU A 106 0.37 -2.44 12.21
N LEU A 107 0.66 -1.19 12.51
CA LEU A 107 0.53 -0.59 13.84
C LEU A 107 -0.54 0.50 13.77
N ALA A 108 -1.39 0.61 14.79
CA ALA A 108 -2.31 1.72 14.91
C ALA A 108 -2.55 2.18 16.35
N CYS A 109 -2.56 3.48 16.59
CA CYS A 109 -2.97 4.09 17.85
C CYS A 109 -3.44 5.55 17.67
N ALA A 110 -3.99 6.15 18.72
CA ALA A 110 -4.49 7.53 18.67
C ALA A 110 -3.36 8.59 18.68
N ASP A 111 -2.18 8.24 19.19
CA ASP A 111 -1.02 9.12 19.28
C ASP A 111 -0.07 8.90 18.10
N ARG A 112 -0.01 9.89 17.20
CA ARG A 112 0.84 9.84 16.01
C ARG A 112 2.33 9.78 16.36
N GLU A 113 2.78 10.49 17.39
CA GLU A 113 4.20 10.57 17.75
C GLU A 113 4.67 9.26 18.37
N LYS A 114 3.87 8.68 19.27
CA LYS A 114 4.13 7.34 19.84
C LYS A 114 4.23 6.27 18.76
N LEU A 115 3.41 6.37 17.71
CA LEU A 115 3.43 5.42 16.60
C LEU A 115 4.72 5.50 15.76
N GLU A 116 5.30 6.70 15.61
CA GLU A 116 6.61 6.87 14.96
C GLU A 116 7.74 6.30 15.82
N GLU A 117 7.70 6.55 17.14
CA GLU A 117 8.66 5.98 18.08
C GLU A 117 8.60 4.44 18.08
N ALA A 118 7.39 3.87 18.08
CA ALA A 118 7.16 2.43 18.06
C ALA A 118 7.83 1.72 16.88
N LEU A 119 7.99 2.38 15.73
CA LEU A 119 8.70 1.82 14.58
C LEU A 119 10.18 1.54 14.86
N THR A 120 10.79 2.23 15.83
CA THR A 120 12.19 1.99 16.25
C THR A 120 12.32 0.81 17.22
N HIS A 121 11.20 0.36 17.80
CA HIS A 121 11.12 -0.72 18.78
C HIS A 121 10.59 -2.04 18.21
N VAL A 122 10.33 -2.09 16.90
CA VAL A 122 9.99 -3.32 16.18
C VAL A 122 11.11 -3.66 15.20
N ARG A 123 11.53 -4.92 15.21
CA ARG A 123 12.48 -5.46 14.22
C ARG A 123 11.93 -6.75 13.64
N VAL A 124 12.12 -6.94 12.34
CA VAL A 124 11.79 -8.21 11.68
C VAL A 124 13.07 -8.97 11.43
N GLU A 125 13.18 -10.16 12.00
CA GLU A 125 14.27 -11.08 11.71
C GLU A 125 13.96 -11.81 10.41
N ILE A 126 14.80 -11.59 9.39
CA ILE A 126 14.63 -12.17 8.06
C ILE A 126 15.90 -12.92 7.70
N GLU A 127 15.76 -14.18 7.31
CA GLU A 127 16.80 -14.91 6.61
C GLU A 127 16.81 -14.46 5.15
N GLU A 128 17.83 -13.70 4.75
CA GLU A 128 17.98 -13.24 3.37
C GLU A 128 18.15 -14.43 2.41
N LEU A 129 17.44 -14.34 1.29
CA LEU A 129 17.53 -15.28 0.17
C LEU A 129 18.04 -14.53 -1.05
N GLU A 130 18.67 -15.24 -1.98
CA GLU A 130 19.17 -14.61 -3.22
C GLU A 130 18.01 -13.99 -4.01
N PRO A 131 18.02 -12.67 -4.27
CA PRO A 131 16.99 -12.01 -5.04
C PRO A 131 17.28 -12.08 -6.54
N VAL A 132 16.23 -12.09 -7.37
CA VAL A 132 16.38 -11.91 -8.83
C VAL A 132 16.27 -10.42 -9.15
N LEU A 133 17.41 -9.79 -9.45
CA LEU A 133 17.50 -8.34 -9.69
C LEU A 133 17.72 -7.97 -11.17
N ASP A 134 17.99 -8.95 -12.02
CA ASP A 134 18.08 -8.79 -13.47
C ASP A 134 16.85 -9.43 -14.12
N PRO A 135 16.04 -8.67 -14.90
CA PRO A 135 14.89 -9.24 -15.60
C PRO A 135 15.28 -10.41 -16.54
N LEU A 136 16.51 -10.43 -17.08
CA LEU A 136 16.99 -11.54 -17.93
C LEU A 136 17.24 -12.84 -17.15
N GLN A 137 17.36 -12.76 -15.82
CA GLN A 137 17.49 -13.92 -14.94
C GLN A 137 16.12 -14.45 -14.46
N SER A 138 15.02 -13.76 -14.77
CA SER A 138 13.68 -14.23 -14.42
C SER A 138 13.37 -15.55 -15.13
N THR A 139 13.02 -16.56 -14.34
CA THR A 139 12.51 -17.84 -14.87
C THR A 139 10.99 -17.83 -15.05
N HIS A 140 10.32 -16.74 -14.66
CA HIS A 140 8.87 -16.63 -14.68
C HIS A 140 8.39 -15.88 -15.94
N VAL A 141 7.51 -16.54 -16.71
CA VAL A 141 6.87 -15.97 -17.91
C VAL A 141 5.38 -15.87 -17.67
N PHE A 142 4.87 -14.65 -17.48
CA PHE A 142 3.45 -14.40 -17.25
C PHE A 142 2.60 -14.59 -18.51
N LYS A 143 3.13 -14.21 -19.68
CA LYS A 143 2.40 -14.33 -20.95
C LYS A 143 3.34 -14.39 -22.15
N ALA A 144 3.04 -15.28 -23.08
CA ALA A 144 3.75 -15.39 -24.35
C ALA A 144 2.82 -14.97 -25.50
N TYR A 145 3.31 -14.12 -26.38
CA TYR A 145 2.61 -13.71 -27.61
C TYR A 145 3.41 -14.17 -28.81
N ARG A 146 2.75 -14.80 -29.78
CA ARG A 146 3.30 -15.07 -31.11
C ARG A 146 2.63 -14.12 -32.09
N ILE A 147 3.41 -13.27 -32.75
CA ILE A 147 2.90 -12.38 -33.79
C ILE A 147 3.31 -12.99 -35.13
N GLU A 148 2.33 -13.47 -35.88
CA GLU A 148 2.52 -13.91 -37.26
C GLU A 148 2.32 -12.70 -38.17
N GLN A 149 3.32 -12.39 -39.01
CA GLN A 149 3.16 -11.42 -40.08
C GLN A 149 2.41 -12.09 -41.23
N ALA A 150 1.32 -11.46 -41.66
CA ALA A 150 0.56 -11.85 -42.85
C ALA A 150 1.29 -11.41 -44.14
#